data_AF-A0ABD1MVD7-F1
#
_entry.id   AF-A0ABD1MVD7-F1
#
_cell.length_a   1.000
_cell.length_b   1.000
_cell.length_c   1.000
_cell.angle_alpha   90.00
_cell.angle_beta   90.00
_cell.angle_gamma   90.00
#
_symmetry.space_group_name_H-M   'P 1'
#
loop_
_entity.id
_entity.type
_entity.pdbx_description
1 polymer ?
#
loop_
_entity_poly.entity_id
_entity_poly.type
_entity_poly.pdbx_seq_one_letter_code
_entity_poly.pdbx_strand_id
1 'polypeptide(L)'
;MASSIPNAPSALNFRSYVGLIAPPRALNFTLPQAAANSRSPRRFVVRASDSEFEAAVVAGKVPPAPPVPPKPAAPVGTPVVPSLPLHRRPRRNRKSPALRSAFQETSISPANFVYPLFIHEGEEDTPIGAMPGCYRLGWRHGLVEEVAKARDVGVNSVVLFPKIPDALKSPTGDEAYNENGLVPRTIRLLKDKYPDLVIYTDVALDPYSSDGHDGIVREDAHLLVLHFASPGDAFLVSATVLLLENQVLFPSGLADNRKLRKKLGVIMNDETVHQLCKQAVAQAQAGADVVSPSDMMDGRVGAMRAALDAEGFQHVSIMSYTAKYASSFYGPFREALDSNPRFGDKKTYQMDPANYREALTEMREDESEGADILLVKPGLPYLDIIRLLRDNSPLPIAAYQVSGEYAMIKAAGALKMIDEEKVMMESLMCLRRAGADIILTYSALQAARCLCGEKR
;
A
#
# COMPACT_ATOMS: atom_id res chain seq x y z
N MET A 1 -44.98 20.14 32.67
CA MET A 1 -44.48 19.73 31.35
C MET A 1 -43.30 18.80 31.58
N ALA A 2 -43.54 17.50 31.47
CA ALA A 2 -42.54 16.46 31.69
C ALA A 2 -42.02 16.02 30.31
N SER A 3 -40.71 16.18 30.09
CA SER A 3 -40.00 15.61 28.95
C SER A 3 -38.77 14.87 29.45
N SER A 4 -38.97 13.61 29.81
CA SER A 4 -37.92 12.63 30.03
C SER A 4 -37.51 12.03 28.68
N ILE A 5 -36.32 12.37 28.20
CA ILE A 5 -35.65 11.68 27.08
C ILE A 5 -34.58 10.76 27.69
N PRO A 6 -34.56 9.45 27.37
CA PRO A 6 -33.77 8.46 28.09
C PRO A 6 -32.29 8.40 27.66
N ASN A 7 -31.50 7.85 28.59
CA ASN A 7 -30.06 7.56 28.54
C ASN A 7 -29.57 6.92 27.23
N ALA A 8 -28.40 7.36 26.77
CA ALA A 8 -27.62 6.73 25.72
C ALA A 8 -27.14 5.32 26.15
N PRO A 9 -27.29 4.27 25.33
CA PRO A 9 -26.77 2.96 25.66
C PRO A 9 -25.26 2.86 25.42
N SER A 10 -24.64 2.15 26.35
CA SER A 10 -23.25 1.71 26.41
C SER A 10 -22.86 0.74 25.28
N ALA A 11 -21.56 0.74 24.97
CA ALA A 11 -20.75 -0.35 24.39
C ALA A 11 -21.45 -1.29 23.36
N LEU A 12 -21.26 -0.99 22.07
CA LEU A 12 -21.55 -1.91 20.97
C LEU A 12 -20.62 -3.13 21.04
N ASN A 13 -21.16 -4.25 21.49
CA ASN A 13 -20.51 -5.55 21.55
C ASN A 13 -20.61 -6.23 20.17
N PHE A 14 -19.47 -6.52 19.54
CA PHE A 14 -19.33 -7.01 18.15
C PHE A 14 -19.81 -8.47 17.90
N ARG A 15 -20.58 -9.07 18.83
CA ARG A 15 -21.00 -10.48 18.77
C ARG A 15 -22.47 -10.74 18.39
N SER A 16 -23.27 -9.72 18.07
CA SER A 16 -24.70 -9.90 17.80
C SER A 16 -25.14 -9.91 16.33
N TYR A 17 -24.21 -9.87 15.35
CA TYR A 17 -24.56 -9.93 13.91
C TYR A 17 -24.41 -11.32 13.26
N VAL A 18 -24.26 -12.39 14.06
CA VAL A 18 -24.26 -13.78 13.59
C VAL A 18 -25.42 -14.51 14.26
N GLY A 19 -26.65 -14.26 13.81
CA GLY A 19 -27.80 -14.85 14.52
C GLY A 19 -29.19 -14.61 13.96
N LEU A 20 -29.39 -14.25 12.68
CA LEU A 20 -30.70 -14.29 12.05
C LEU A 20 -30.59 -14.58 10.54
N ILE A 21 -30.26 -15.83 10.20
CA ILE A 21 -30.61 -16.39 8.88
C ILE A 21 -31.39 -17.67 9.17
N ALA A 22 -32.72 -17.58 9.05
CA ALA A 22 -33.59 -18.76 9.05
C ALA A 22 -33.22 -19.66 7.86
N PRO A 23 -33.31 -21.00 8.00
CA PRO A 23 -33.05 -21.89 6.87
C PRO A 23 -34.11 -21.64 5.77
N PRO A 24 -33.72 -21.65 4.48
CA PRO A 24 -34.69 -21.45 3.42
C PRO A 24 -35.66 -22.64 3.38
N ARG A 25 -36.97 -22.33 3.44
CA ARG A 25 -38.04 -23.28 3.13
C ARG A 25 -37.81 -23.85 1.73
N ALA A 26 -37.86 -25.17 1.61
CA ALA A 26 -37.88 -25.86 0.32
C ALA A 26 -39.12 -25.43 -0.49
N LEU A 27 -38.91 -24.50 -1.43
CA LEU A 27 -39.84 -24.22 -2.50
C LEU A 27 -39.53 -25.20 -3.64
N ASN A 28 -40.40 -26.19 -3.83
CA ASN A 28 -40.41 -27.04 -5.00
C ASN A 28 -40.68 -26.18 -6.24
N PHE A 29 -39.62 -25.73 -6.90
CA PHE A 29 -39.68 -25.25 -8.27
C PHE A 29 -39.52 -26.44 -9.20
N THR A 30 -40.61 -26.85 -9.82
CA THR A 30 -40.59 -27.67 -11.04
C THR A 30 -39.82 -26.89 -12.10
N LEU A 31 -38.65 -27.40 -12.48
CA LEU A 31 -37.88 -26.89 -13.62
C LEU A 31 -38.75 -27.02 -14.89
N PRO A 32 -39.01 -25.93 -15.64
CA PRO A 32 -39.49 -26.07 -16.99
C PRO A 32 -38.39 -26.75 -17.82
N GLN A 33 -38.73 -27.83 -18.53
CA GLN A 33 -37.86 -28.48 -19.49
C GLN A 33 -37.18 -27.44 -20.37
N ALA A 34 -35.87 -27.58 -20.55
CA ALA A 34 -35.08 -26.72 -21.40
C ALA A 34 -35.65 -26.74 -22.83
N ALA A 35 -36.30 -25.65 -23.24
CA ALA A 35 -36.62 -25.44 -24.63
C ALA A 35 -35.30 -25.38 -25.40
N ALA A 36 -35.12 -26.33 -26.31
CA ALA A 36 -33.98 -26.39 -27.21
C ALA A 36 -33.89 -25.08 -28.00
N ASN A 37 -32.95 -24.20 -27.61
CA ASN A 37 -32.57 -23.05 -28.41
C ASN A 37 -31.99 -23.56 -29.73
N SER A 38 -32.75 -23.42 -30.82
CA SER A 38 -32.26 -23.60 -32.18
C SER A 38 -31.20 -22.53 -32.47
N ARG A 39 -29.94 -22.84 -32.15
CA ARG A 39 -28.80 -22.10 -32.68
C ARG A 39 -28.86 -22.24 -34.20
N SER A 40 -29.13 -21.14 -34.91
CA SER A 40 -28.87 -21.05 -36.34
C SER A 40 -27.45 -21.60 -36.62
N PRO A 41 -27.26 -22.46 -37.64
CA PRO A 41 -25.95 -23.00 -37.93
C PRO A 41 -25.00 -21.83 -38.16
N ARG A 42 -23.92 -21.74 -37.38
CA ARG A 42 -22.80 -20.86 -37.74
C ARG A 42 -22.30 -21.35 -39.08
N ARG A 43 -22.61 -20.62 -40.15
CA ARG A 43 -22.01 -20.81 -41.46
C ARG A 43 -20.50 -20.69 -41.25
N PHE A 44 -19.79 -21.81 -41.24
CA PHE A 44 -18.35 -21.81 -41.40
C PHE A 44 -18.09 -21.30 -42.82
N VAL A 45 -17.82 -20.01 -42.93
CA VAL A 45 -17.27 -19.46 -44.17
C VAL A 45 -15.83 -19.93 -44.19
N VAL A 46 -15.55 -20.96 -45.00
CA VAL A 46 -14.17 -21.34 -45.36
C VAL A 46 -13.54 -20.09 -45.98
N ARG A 47 -12.67 -19.42 -45.24
CA ARG A 47 -11.88 -18.31 -45.79
C ARG A 47 -10.82 -18.94 -46.69
N ALA A 48 -10.69 -18.43 -47.91
CA ALA A 48 -9.59 -18.77 -48.80
C ALA A 48 -8.26 -18.61 -48.05
N SER A 49 -7.29 -19.47 -48.37
CA SER A 49 -5.94 -19.34 -47.83
C SER A 49 -5.31 -18.00 -48.25
N ASP A 50 -4.32 -17.52 -47.47
CA ASP A 50 -3.67 -16.24 -47.75
C ASP A 50 -3.09 -16.20 -49.18
N SER A 51 -2.57 -17.33 -49.70
CA SER A 51 -2.03 -17.45 -51.05
C SER A 51 -3.10 -17.38 -52.16
N GLU A 52 -4.29 -17.97 -51.94
CA GLU A 52 -5.41 -17.89 -52.87
C GLU A 52 -6.00 -16.48 -52.92
N PHE A 53 -6.00 -15.77 -51.79
CA PHE A 53 -6.41 -14.37 -51.73
C PHE A 53 -5.44 -13.47 -52.49
N GLU A 54 -4.14 -13.64 -52.29
CA GLU A 54 -3.10 -12.92 -53.04
C GLU A 54 -3.20 -13.16 -54.55
N ALA A 55 -3.33 -14.43 -54.98
CA ALA A 55 -3.46 -14.78 -56.40
C ALA A 55 -4.72 -14.15 -57.04
N ALA A 56 -5.83 -14.08 -56.32
CA ALA A 56 -7.06 -13.44 -56.79
C ALA A 56 -6.91 -11.91 -56.92
N VAL A 57 -6.24 -11.26 -55.96
CA VAL A 57 -5.96 -9.81 -56.03
C VAL A 57 -5.02 -9.49 -57.20
N VAL A 58 -3.96 -10.28 -57.40
CA VAL A 58 -3.03 -10.13 -58.55
C VAL A 58 -3.74 -10.34 -59.89
N ALA A 59 -4.69 -11.27 -59.96
CA ALA A 59 -5.53 -11.51 -61.15
C ALA A 59 -6.66 -10.46 -61.35
N GLY A 60 -6.65 -9.35 -60.60
CA GLY A 60 -7.60 -8.25 -60.73
C GLY A 60 -8.97 -8.48 -60.06
N LYS A 61 -9.15 -9.58 -59.31
CA LYS A 61 -10.38 -9.89 -58.57
C LYS A 61 -10.32 -9.31 -57.16
N VAL A 62 -10.21 -7.98 -57.07
CA VAL A 62 -10.21 -7.27 -55.78
C VAL A 62 -11.62 -7.33 -55.16
N PRO A 63 -11.78 -7.76 -53.90
CA PRO A 63 -13.08 -7.73 -53.24
C PRO A 63 -13.62 -6.29 -53.17
N PRO A 64 -14.94 -6.10 -53.33
CA PRO A 64 -15.54 -4.78 -53.10
C PRO A 64 -15.32 -4.36 -51.65
N ALA A 65 -15.27 -3.04 -51.42
CA ALA A 65 -15.18 -2.50 -50.06
C ALA A 65 -16.30 -3.10 -49.19
N PRO A 66 -15.98 -3.50 -47.94
CA PRO A 66 -16.99 -4.08 -47.07
C PRO A 66 -18.15 -3.08 -46.90
N PRO A 67 -19.41 -3.54 -46.98
CA PRO A 67 -20.56 -2.65 -46.84
C PRO A 67 -20.50 -1.97 -45.48
N VAL A 68 -20.91 -0.70 -45.43
CA VAL A 68 -21.02 0.02 -44.16
C VAL A 68 -21.93 -0.80 -43.24
N PRO A 69 -21.47 -1.21 -42.04
CA PRO A 69 -22.30 -2.02 -41.15
C PRO A 69 -23.62 -1.28 -40.90
N PRO A 70 -24.77 -1.94 -41.09
CA PRO A 70 -26.05 -1.30 -40.83
C PRO A 70 -26.08 -0.84 -39.37
N LYS A 71 -26.61 0.35 -39.12
CA LYS A 71 -26.84 0.84 -37.77
C LYS A 71 -27.64 -0.23 -37.02
N PRO A 72 -27.17 -0.73 -35.85
CA PRO A 72 -27.90 -1.72 -35.09
C PRO A 72 -29.35 -1.24 -34.90
N ALA A 73 -30.31 -2.17 -35.05
CA ALA A 73 -31.72 -1.86 -34.85
C ALA A 73 -31.89 -1.26 -33.44
N ALA A 74 -32.51 -0.08 -33.37
CA ALA A 74 -32.79 0.55 -32.10
C ALA A 74 -33.94 -0.20 -31.39
N PRO A 75 -33.98 -0.23 -30.05
CA PRO A 75 -35.12 -0.77 -29.32
C PRO A 75 -36.45 -0.12 -29.75
N VAL A 76 -37.54 -0.89 -29.72
CA VAL A 76 -38.89 -0.37 -29.99
C VAL A 76 -39.19 0.81 -29.07
N GLY A 77 -39.77 1.88 -29.62
CA GLY A 77 -40.03 3.12 -28.89
C GLY A 77 -38.85 4.10 -28.85
N THR A 78 -37.71 3.79 -29.47
CA THR A 78 -36.61 4.77 -29.61
C THR A 78 -37.08 5.98 -30.45
N PRO A 79 -37.00 7.21 -29.92
CA PRO A 79 -37.39 8.42 -30.65
C PRO A 79 -36.56 8.62 -31.93
N VAL A 80 -37.22 9.03 -33.00
CA VAL A 80 -36.54 9.45 -34.24
C VAL A 80 -36.16 10.92 -34.08
N VAL A 81 -34.85 11.19 -33.95
CA VAL A 81 -34.31 12.55 -33.78
C VAL A 81 -33.29 12.87 -34.88
N PRO A 82 -33.17 14.15 -35.28
CA PRO A 82 -32.09 14.60 -36.17
C PRO A 82 -30.70 14.38 -35.56
N SER A 83 -29.68 14.28 -36.41
CA SER A 83 -28.31 14.19 -35.95
C SER A 83 -27.83 15.52 -35.36
N LEU A 84 -27.18 15.49 -34.20
CA LEU A 84 -26.54 16.66 -33.60
C LEU A 84 -25.39 17.18 -34.49
N PRO A 85 -25.29 18.50 -34.76
CA PRO A 85 -24.24 19.10 -35.59
C PRO A 85 -22.92 19.28 -34.80
N LEU A 86 -22.26 18.17 -34.44
CA LEU A 86 -21.02 18.18 -33.67
C LEU A 86 -19.77 17.99 -34.54
N HIS A 87 -18.78 18.88 -34.40
CA HIS A 87 -17.45 18.74 -35.00
C HIS A 87 -16.57 17.69 -34.29
N ARG A 88 -16.60 17.66 -32.94
CA ARG A 88 -15.81 16.74 -32.11
C ARG A 88 -16.68 15.62 -31.56
N ARG A 89 -16.22 14.36 -31.67
CA ARG A 89 -16.93 13.18 -31.13
C ARG A 89 -15.94 12.23 -30.44
N PRO A 90 -15.57 12.48 -29.17
CA PRO A 90 -14.56 11.67 -28.48
C PRO A 90 -14.86 10.17 -28.40
N ARG A 91 -16.14 9.77 -28.49
CA ARG A 91 -16.55 8.35 -28.59
C ARG A 91 -15.94 7.61 -29.80
N ARG A 92 -15.52 8.32 -30.86
CA ARG A 92 -14.84 7.74 -32.03
C ARG A 92 -13.53 7.04 -31.65
N ASN A 93 -12.77 7.61 -30.69
CA ASN A 93 -11.53 7.03 -30.19
C ASN A 93 -11.78 5.81 -29.28
N ARG A 94 -13.03 5.56 -28.89
CA ARG A 94 -13.45 4.45 -28.01
C ARG A 94 -14.32 3.42 -28.74
N LYS A 95 -14.35 3.43 -30.07
CA LYS A 95 -15.30 2.59 -30.84
C LYS A 95 -14.95 1.10 -30.85
N SER A 96 -13.68 0.74 -30.65
CA SER A 96 -13.22 -0.64 -30.63
C SER A 96 -12.09 -0.82 -29.60
N PRO A 97 -11.85 -2.05 -29.11
CA PRO A 97 -10.68 -2.35 -28.28
C PRO A 97 -9.37 -1.92 -28.96
N ALA A 98 -9.18 -2.24 -30.24
CA ALA A 98 -7.97 -1.88 -30.99
C ALA A 98 -7.68 -0.36 -30.98
N LEU A 99 -8.70 0.49 -31.14
CA LEU A 99 -8.51 1.94 -31.07
C LEU A 99 -8.28 2.47 -29.67
N ARG A 100 -8.91 1.86 -28.65
CA ARG A 100 -8.61 2.19 -27.26
C ARG A 100 -7.15 1.90 -26.94
N SER A 101 -6.65 0.73 -27.34
CA SER A 101 -5.25 0.35 -27.15
C SER A 101 -4.28 1.27 -27.89
N ALA A 102 -4.59 1.64 -29.14
CA ALA A 102 -3.73 2.52 -29.93
C ALA A 102 -3.58 3.94 -29.35
N PHE A 103 -4.56 4.41 -28.57
CA PHE A 103 -4.55 5.75 -27.96
C PHE A 103 -4.36 5.72 -26.43
N GLN A 104 -3.98 4.57 -25.89
CA GLN A 104 -3.77 4.42 -24.47
C GLN A 104 -2.52 5.19 -24.03
N GLU A 105 -2.68 6.13 -23.11
CA GLU A 105 -1.59 7.00 -22.62
C GLU A 105 -0.73 6.31 -21.55
N THR A 106 -1.23 5.26 -20.92
CA THR A 106 -0.59 4.62 -19.77
C THR A 106 -0.62 3.11 -19.90
N SER A 107 0.55 2.49 -19.82
CA SER A 107 0.72 1.04 -19.73
C SER A 107 1.34 0.66 -18.40
N ILE A 108 1.04 -0.56 -17.94
CA ILE A 108 1.61 -1.16 -16.74
C ILE A 108 2.16 -2.54 -17.08
N SER A 109 3.27 -2.90 -16.46
CA SER A 109 3.96 -4.18 -16.65
C SER A 109 4.40 -4.75 -15.30
N PRO A 110 4.69 -6.06 -15.21
CA PRO A 110 5.24 -6.66 -13.98
C PRO A 110 6.50 -5.97 -13.45
N ALA A 111 7.33 -5.39 -14.33
CA ALA A 111 8.54 -4.67 -13.97
C ALA A 111 8.28 -3.35 -13.22
N ASN A 112 7.04 -2.85 -13.21
CA ASN A 112 6.67 -1.69 -12.40
C ASN A 112 6.38 -2.06 -10.94
N PHE A 113 6.33 -3.35 -10.58
CA PHE A 113 5.95 -3.78 -9.25
C PHE A 113 7.15 -4.12 -8.36
N VAL A 114 7.10 -3.61 -7.13
CA VAL A 114 7.88 -4.12 -6.00
C VAL A 114 6.93 -4.88 -5.10
N TYR A 115 7.24 -6.13 -4.78
CA TYR A 115 6.35 -6.99 -4.01
C TYR A 115 6.70 -6.96 -2.51
N PRO A 116 5.83 -6.41 -1.65
CA PRO A 116 6.02 -6.43 -0.21
C PRO A 116 5.81 -7.82 0.39
N LEU A 117 6.78 -8.29 1.15
CA LEU A 117 6.78 -9.62 1.77
C LEU A 117 7.08 -9.50 3.26
N PHE A 118 6.24 -10.16 4.08
CA PHE A 118 6.44 -10.25 5.52
C PHE A 118 7.25 -11.49 5.85
N ILE A 119 8.28 -11.35 6.68
CA ILE A 119 9.19 -12.45 7.04
C ILE A 119 9.25 -12.65 8.55
N HIS A 120 9.47 -13.88 9.01
CA HIS A 120 9.70 -14.19 10.42
C HIS A 120 10.69 -15.35 10.60
N GLU A 121 11.14 -15.58 11.84
CA GLU A 121 12.11 -16.63 12.21
C GLU A 121 11.55 -18.06 12.17
N GLY A 122 10.23 -18.22 12.10
CA GLY A 122 9.58 -19.54 12.15
C GLY A 122 9.73 -20.34 10.86
N GLU A 123 9.48 -21.64 10.94
CA GLU A 123 9.53 -22.54 9.76
C GLU A 123 8.23 -22.51 8.94
N GLU A 124 7.09 -22.32 9.59
CA GLU A 124 5.75 -22.36 8.98
C GLU A 124 5.22 -20.98 8.63
N ASP A 125 4.64 -20.86 7.45
CA ASP A 125 3.97 -19.64 7.01
C ASP A 125 2.68 -19.40 7.80
N THR A 126 2.53 -18.19 8.32
CA THR A 126 1.36 -17.81 9.13
C THR A 126 0.47 -16.82 8.37
N PRO A 127 -0.83 -17.10 8.16
CA PRO A 127 -1.72 -16.17 7.45
C PRO A 127 -1.93 -14.88 8.24
N ILE A 128 -2.11 -13.77 7.53
CA ILE A 128 -2.42 -12.46 8.12
C ILE A 128 -3.93 -12.20 7.97
N GLY A 129 -4.66 -12.22 9.07
CA GLY A 129 -6.13 -12.14 9.09
C GLY A 129 -6.68 -10.90 8.39
N ALA A 130 -6.16 -9.72 8.74
CA ALA A 130 -6.56 -8.46 8.11
C ALA A 130 -6.09 -8.28 6.65
N MET A 131 -5.27 -9.19 6.12
CA MET A 131 -4.76 -9.15 4.74
C MET A 131 -4.95 -10.52 4.06
N PRO A 132 -6.18 -10.89 3.67
CA PRO A 132 -6.46 -12.18 3.07
C PRO A 132 -5.54 -12.48 1.87
N GLY A 133 -4.90 -13.65 1.87
CA GLY A 133 -3.93 -14.06 0.85
C GLY A 133 -2.48 -13.60 1.10
N CYS A 134 -2.22 -12.79 2.14
CA CYS A 134 -0.88 -12.47 2.61
C CYS A 134 -0.51 -13.32 3.81
N TYR A 135 0.79 -13.60 3.94
CA TYR A 135 1.36 -14.46 4.99
C TYR A 135 2.60 -13.78 5.58
N ARG A 136 2.87 -14.07 6.86
CA ARG A 136 4.22 -14.00 7.43
C ARG A 136 4.92 -15.26 6.97
N LEU A 137 5.97 -15.11 6.18
CA LEU A 137 6.67 -16.21 5.53
C LEU A 137 7.88 -16.63 6.35
N GLY A 138 8.08 -17.95 6.48
CA GLY A 138 9.32 -18.49 7.01
C GLY A 138 10.47 -18.14 6.06
N TRP A 139 11.47 -17.41 6.56
CA TRP A 139 12.49 -16.79 5.70
C TRP A 139 13.32 -17.77 4.86
N ARG A 140 13.44 -19.02 5.30
CA ARG A 140 14.23 -20.07 4.62
C ARG A 140 13.49 -20.80 3.50
N HIS A 141 12.17 -20.94 3.63
CA HIS A 141 11.38 -21.83 2.76
C HIS A 141 10.24 -21.06 2.08
N GLY A 142 9.20 -20.67 2.84
CA GLY A 142 8.03 -19.99 2.30
C GLY A 142 8.37 -18.70 1.54
N LEU A 143 9.31 -17.90 2.08
CA LEU A 143 9.78 -16.70 1.39
C LEU A 143 10.40 -17.02 0.03
N VAL A 144 11.28 -18.02 -0.01
CA VAL A 144 12.02 -18.38 -1.20
C VAL A 144 11.09 -18.89 -2.30
N GLU A 145 10.07 -19.67 -1.92
CA GLU A 145 9.03 -20.12 -2.85
C GLU A 145 8.19 -18.96 -3.37
N GLU A 146 7.82 -18.02 -2.51
CA GLU A 146 6.99 -16.87 -2.90
C GLU A 146 7.74 -15.93 -3.86
N VAL A 147 9.02 -15.70 -3.62
CA VAL A 147 9.91 -14.97 -4.53
C VAL A 147 10.02 -15.68 -5.88
N ALA A 148 10.16 -17.01 -5.91
CA ALA A 148 10.19 -17.76 -7.16
C ALA A 148 8.92 -17.54 -7.99
N LYS A 149 7.73 -17.65 -7.36
CA LYS A 149 6.44 -17.41 -8.03
C LYS A 149 6.33 -16.00 -8.60
N ALA A 150 6.84 -15.00 -7.89
CA ALA A 150 6.84 -13.61 -8.35
C ALA A 150 7.73 -13.43 -9.59
N ARG A 151 8.92 -14.02 -9.58
CA ARG A 151 9.87 -13.96 -10.70
C ARG A 151 9.36 -14.67 -11.95
N ASP A 152 8.66 -15.80 -11.80
CA ASP A 152 8.07 -16.55 -12.93
C ASP A 152 7.14 -15.69 -13.80
N VAL A 153 6.50 -14.69 -13.17
CA VAL A 153 5.59 -13.74 -13.84
C VAL A 153 6.21 -12.36 -14.07
N GLY A 154 7.53 -12.22 -13.90
CA GLY A 154 8.29 -11.01 -14.22
C GLY A 154 8.36 -9.95 -13.12
N VAL A 155 7.94 -10.26 -11.89
CA VAL A 155 8.13 -9.39 -10.73
C VAL A 155 9.48 -9.73 -10.10
N ASN A 156 10.51 -8.95 -10.45
CA ASN A 156 11.90 -9.17 -10.03
C ASN A 156 12.35 -8.19 -8.93
N SER A 157 11.41 -7.57 -8.23
CA SER A 157 11.71 -6.67 -7.12
C SER A 157 10.83 -6.97 -5.91
N VAL A 158 11.45 -7.03 -4.73
CA VAL A 158 10.76 -7.30 -3.45
C VAL A 158 11.16 -6.29 -2.39
N VAL A 159 10.27 -6.04 -1.42
CA VAL A 159 10.60 -5.31 -0.20
C VAL A 159 10.31 -6.16 1.03
N LEU A 160 11.27 -6.24 1.95
CA LEU A 160 11.20 -7.13 3.11
C LEU A 160 10.72 -6.38 4.36
N PHE A 161 9.71 -6.94 5.05
CA PHE A 161 9.18 -6.43 6.31
C PHE A 161 9.28 -7.49 7.41
N PRO A 162 10.14 -7.30 8.43
CA PRO A 162 10.39 -8.33 9.43
C PRO A 162 9.41 -8.29 10.61
N LYS A 163 8.83 -9.44 10.96
CA LYS A 163 8.18 -9.66 12.26
C LYS A 163 9.25 -10.14 13.25
N ILE A 164 9.85 -9.19 13.95
CA ILE A 164 10.89 -9.45 14.96
C ILE A 164 10.25 -10.06 16.23
N PRO A 165 10.85 -11.12 16.81
CA PRO A 165 10.45 -11.64 18.11
C PRO A 165 10.50 -10.57 19.20
N ASP A 166 9.47 -10.50 20.05
CA ASP A 166 9.37 -9.43 21.07
C ASP A 166 10.55 -9.42 22.06
N ALA A 167 11.18 -10.57 22.30
CA ALA A 167 12.37 -10.67 23.17
C ALA A 167 13.62 -9.96 22.61
N LEU A 168 13.65 -9.66 21.31
CA LEU A 168 14.73 -8.94 20.64
C LEU A 168 14.42 -7.44 20.47
N LYS A 169 13.21 -6.99 20.81
CA LYS A 169 12.83 -5.59 20.71
C LYS A 169 13.41 -4.80 21.89
N SER A 170 13.99 -3.63 21.60
CA SER A 170 14.54 -2.72 22.60
C SER A 170 14.04 -1.29 22.39
N PRO A 171 14.14 -0.38 23.38
CA PRO A 171 13.75 1.02 23.20
C PRO A 171 14.54 1.76 22.11
N THR A 172 15.77 1.31 21.83
CA THR A 172 16.69 1.89 20.85
C THR A 172 16.73 1.13 19.53
N GLY A 173 15.99 0.02 19.41
CA GLY A 173 15.87 -0.76 18.18
C GLY A 173 17.15 -1.49 17.76
N ASP A 174 17.96 -1.97 18.72
CA ASP A 174 19.33 -2.43 18.45
C ASP A 174 19.42 -3.61 17.47
N GLU A 175 18.37 -4.44 17.41
CA GLU A 175 18.28 -5.57 16.46
C GLU A 175 18.20 -5.10 14.99
N ALA A 176 17.89 -3.83 14.73
CA ALA A 176 17.79 -3.26 13.38
C ALA A 176 19.11 -3.31 12.59
N TYR A 177 20.24 -3.26 13.29
CA TYR A 177 21.58 -3.31 12.70
C TYR A 177 22.38 -4.55 13.12
N ASN A 178 21.70 -5.58 13.63
CA ASN A 178 22.34 -6.87 13.89
C ASN A 178 22.70 -7.53 12.54
N GLU A 179 23.99 -7.65 12.23
CA GLU A 179 24.50 -8.27 10.99
C GLU A 179 24.05 -9.73 10.81
N ASN A 180 23.69 -10.41 11.91
CA ASN A 180 23.16 -11.77 11.93
C ASN A 180 21.64 -11.82 12.19
N GLY A 181 20.98 -10.67 12.19
CA GLY A 181 19.54 -10.54 12.36
C GLY A 181 18.76 -11.12 11.17
N LEU A 182 17.43 -11.14 11.32
CA LEU A 182 16.51 -11.73 10.33
C LEU A 182 16.68 -11.12 8.93
N VAL A 183 16.71 -9.79 8.82
CA VAL A 183 16.78 -9.10 7.52
C VAL A 183 18.12 -9.34 6.82
N PRO A 184 19.30 -9.09 7.42
CA PRO A 184 20.58 -9.38 6.77
C PRO A 184 20.76 -10.84 6.34
N ARG A 185 20.34 -11.82 7.16
CA ARG A 185 20.41 -13.24 6.77
C ARG A 185 19.50 -13.55 5.58
N THR A 186 18.31 -12.94 5.55
CA THR A 186 17.35 -13.10 4.46
C THR A 186 17.86 -12.51 3.15
N ILE A 187 18.46 -11.32 3.18
CA ILE A 187 19.05 -10.67 1.99
C ILE A 187 20.14 -11.57 1.41
N ARG A 188 21.09 -12.04 2.24
CA ARG A 188 22.18 -12.93 1.78
C ARG A 188 21.64 -14.22 1.16
N LEU A 189 20.63 -14.85 1.77
CA LEU A 189 19.98 -16.04 1.22
C LEU A 189 19.35 -15.78 -0.15
N LEU A 190 18.62 -14.68 -0.30
CA LEU A 190 17.96 -14.35 -1.56
C LEU A 190 18.97 -13.96 -2.64
N LYS A 191 20.05 -13.24 -2.31
CA LYS A 191 21.12 -12.88 -3.25
C LYS A 191 21.95 -14.06 -3.69
N ASP A 192 22.21 -15.02 -2.81
CA ASP A 192 22.89 -16.28 -3.17
C ASP A 192 22.05 -17.07 -4.20
N LYS A 193 20.73 -17.16 -3.96
CA LYS A 193 19.84 -17.94 -4.84
C LYS A 193 19.44 -17.21 -6.12
N TYR A 194 19.23 -15.89 -6.04
CA TYR A 194 18.74 -15.04 -7.12
C TYR A 194 19.58 -13.75 -7.20
N PRO A 195 20.80 -13.80 -7.77
CA PRO A 195 21.70 -12.64 -7.81
C PRO A 195 21.12 -11.42 -8.53
N ASP A 196 20.20 -11.63 -9.48
CA ASP A 196 19.53 -10.60 -10.27
C ASP A 196 18.23 -10.07 -9.64
N LEU A 197 17.80 -10.59 -8.49
CA LEU A 197 16.65 -10.06 -7.75
C LEU A 197 17.01 -8.71 -7.15
N VAL A 198 16.17 -7.70 -7.39
CA VAL A 198 16.29 -6.38 -6.76
C VAL A 198 15.62 -6.43 -5.39
N ILE A 199 16.40 -6.21 -4.34
CA ILE A 199 15.95 -6.24 -2.95
C ILE A 199 15.92 -4.81 -2.42
N TYR A 200 14.70 -4.35 -2.16
CA TYR A 200 14.41 -3.18 -1.36
C TYR A 200 14.33 -3.59 0.12
N THR A 201 14.83 -2.74 1.01
CA THR A 201 14.72 -2.95 2.45
C THR A 201 14.06 -1.75 3.12
N ASP A 202 13.29 -2.01 4.16
CA ASP A 202 12.76 -0.97 5.03
C ASP A 202 13.81 -0.54 6.06
N VAL A 203 13.99 0.78 6.20
CA VAL A 203 14.83 1.40 7.23
C VAL A 203 13.93 2.24 8.13
N ALA A 204 13.57 1.68 9.28
CA ALA A 204 12.74 2.25 10.33
C ALA A 204 12.87 1.38 11.59
N LEU A 205 12.70 1.97 12.78
CA LEU A 205 12.85 1.23 14.04
C LEU A 205 11.56 0.56 14.52
N ASP A 206 10.38 0.81 13.93
CA ASP A 206 9.11 0.30 14.49
C ASP A 206 8.98 -1.24 14.58
N PRO A 207 9.62 -2.06 13.72
CA PRO A 207 9.62 -3.51 13.91
C PRO A 207 10.53 -3.96 15.07
N TYR A 208 11.52 -3.15 15.43
CA TYR A 208 12.57 -3.46 16.41
C TYR A 208 12.36 -2.73 17.75
N SER A 209 11.51 -1.72 17.76
CA SER A 209 11.22 -0.90 18.93
C SER A 209 10.27 -1.64 19.88
N SER A 210 10.60 -1.62 21.17
CA SER A 210 9.67 -2.07 22.21
C SER A 210 8.43 -1.18 22.35
N ASP A 211 8.44 0.03 21.79
CA ASP A 211 7.35 1.01 21.88
C ASP A 211 6.51 1.10 20.60
N GLY A 212 7.00 0.56 19.47
CA GLY A 212 6.30 0.53 18.18
C GLY A 212 6.32 1.86 17.40
N HIS A 213 7.21 2.78 17.78
CA HIS A 213 7.49 4.02 17.04
C HIS A 213 8.65 3.84 16.07
N ASP A 214 8.65 4.61 14.98
CA ASP A 214 9.66 4.53 13.91
C ASP A 214 11.03 5.06 14.39
N GLY A 215 11.06 5.75 15.55
CA GLY A 215 12.25 6.29 16.20
C GLY A 215 12.29 6.08 17.71
N ILE A 216 13.42 6.48 18.31
CA ILE A 216 13.69 6.39 19.75
C ILE A 216 12.76 7.32 20.51
N VAL A 217 12.11 6.79 21.56
CA VAL A 217 11.22 7.58 22.40
C VAL A 217 11.92 8.01 23.69
N ARG A 218 11.93 9.32 23.96
CA ARG A 218 12.32 9.88 25.27
C ARG A 218 11.07 10.29 26.05
N GLU A 219 11.00 9.92 27.32
CA GLU A 219 9.93 10.40 28.20
C GLU A 219 10.07 11.91 28.40
N ASP A 220 9.01 12.66 28.10
CA ASP A 220 8.96 14.09 28.39
C ASP A 220 8.66 14.28 29.89
N ALA A 221 9.65 14.74 30.64
CA ALA A 221 9.51 15.01 32.07
C ALA A 221 8.65 16.26 32.37
N HIS A 222 8.28 17.06 31.35
CA HIS A 222 7.75 18.42 31.56
C HIS A 222 6.22 18.55 31.48
N LEU A 223 5.48 17.52 31.08
CA LEU A 223 4.01 17.58 30.93
C LEU A 223 3.28 16.66 31.91
N LEU A 224 3.10 17.14 33.14
CA LEU A 224 2.12 16.59 34.09
C LEU A 224 0.77 17.32 33.91
N VAL A 225 -0.15 16.73 33.15
CA VAL A 225 -1.54 17.20 33.12
C VAL A 225 -2.26 16.67 34.36
N LEU A 226 -2.36 17.50 35.40
CA LEU A 226 -3.15 17.18 36.59
C LEU A 226 -4.61 17.61 36.35
N HIS A 227 -5.51 16.64 36.25
CA HIS A 227 -6.95 16.90 36.30
C HIS A 227 -7.42 16.94 37.75
N PHE A 228 -7.80 18.13 38.23
CA PHE A 228 -8.50 18.29 39.50
C PHE A 228 -10.01 18.24 39.26
N ALA A 229 -10.68 17.22 39.77
CA ALA A 229 -12.14 17.22 39.91
C ALA A 229 -12.48 17.70 41.33
N SER A 230 -13.00 18.92 41.45
CA SER A 230 -13.64 19.36 42.69
C SER A 230 -15.08 18.84 42.71
N PRO A 231 -15.54 18.16 43.76
CA PRO A 231 -16.95 17.83 43.92
C PRO A 231 -17.70 19.10 44.33
N GLY A 232 -18.20 19.89 43.36
CA GLY A 232 -19.11 20.99 43.70
C GLY A 232 -19.34 22.07 42.64
N ASP A 233 -18.34 22.42 41.82
CA ASP A 233 -18.44 23.63 40.98
C ASP A 233 -18.15 23.36 39.50
N ALA A 234 -19.04 23.87 38.64
CA ALA A 234 -19.08 23.67 37.20
C ALA A 234 -18.08 24.53 36.40
N PHE A 235 -16.81 24.55 36.80
CA PHE A 235 -15.74 25.13 35.99
C PHE A 235 -14.53 24.19 35.91
N LEU A 236 -14.37 23.56 34.75
CA LEU A 236 -13.16 22.85 34.35
C LEU A 236 -12.04 23.88 34.10
N VAL A 237 -11.23 24.15 35.12
CA VAL A 237 -9.97 24.89 34.92
C VAL A 237 -8.91 23.87 34.51
N SER A 238 -8.60 23.80 33.21
CA SER A 238 -7.41 23.11 32.74
C SER A 238 -6.20 23.99 33.07
N ALA A 239 -5.48 23.66 34.13
CA ALA A 239 -4.22 24.31 34.45
C ALA A 239 -3.07 23.47 33.85
N THR A 240 -2.47 23.96 32.77
CA THR A 240 -1.20 23.40 32.27
C THR A 240 -0.09 23.87 33.21
N VAL A 241 0.39 22.98 34.09
CA VAL A 241 1.54 23.26 34.95
C VAL A 241 2.82 23.08 34.15
N LEU A 242 3.44 24.19 33.73
CA LEU A 242 4.81 24.22 33.22
C LEU A 242 5.75 24.06 34.42
N LEU A 243 6.40 22.90 34.53
CA LEU A 243 7.46 22.66 35.50
C LEU A 243 8.74 23.38 35.06
N LEU A 244 8.94 24.59 35.58
CA LEU A 244 10.26 25.21 35.66
C LEU A 244 11.01 24.57 36.83
N GLU A 245 12.12 23.90 36.50
CA GLU A 245 13.26 23.56 37.36
C GLU A 245 12.95 22.91 38.74
N ASN A 246 13.04 21.57 38.77
CA ASN A 246 13.57 20.76 39.88
C ASN A 246 12.95 20.82 41.30
N GLN A 247 11.76 21.38 41.53
CA GLN A 247 11.04 21.14 42.80
C GLN A 247 9.55 20.84 42.60
N VAL A 248 9.16 19.60 42.92
CA VAL A 248 7.74 19.21 42.96
C VAL A 248 7.20 19.50 44.36
N LEU A 249 6.48 20.60 44.52
CA LEU A 249 5.66 20.86 45.71
C LEU A 249 4.31 20.17 45.55
N PHE A 250 4.16 18.97 46.14
CA PHE A 250 2.84 18.37 46.33
C PHE A 250 2.18 18.99 47.56
N PRO A 251 0.92 19.46 47.49
CA PRO A 251 0.15 19.76 48.68
C PRO A 251 0.00 18.47 49.51
N SER A 252 0.36 18.53 50.79
CA SER A 252 0.21 17.41 51.72
C SER A 252 -1.27 17.03 51.85
N GLY A 253 -1.68 15.92 51.23
CA GLY A 253 -3.03 15.37 51.40
C GLY A 253 -3.62 14.58 50.23
N LEU A 254 -3.03 14.56 49.04
CA LEU A 254 -3.55 13.74 47.94
C LEU A 254 -2.92 12.34 47.91
N ALA A 255 -3.73 11.34 48.26
CA ALA A 255 -3.41 9.94 48.11
C ALA A 255 -3.09 9.59 46.63
N ASP A 256 -1.95 8.93 46.45
CA ASP A 256 -1.49 8.11 45.33
C ASP A 256 -2.31 8.17 44.01
N ASN A 257 -2.09 9.23 43.23
CA ASN A 257 -2.60 9.35 41.85
C ASN A 257 -1.53 8.94 40.80
N ARG A 258 -0.87 7.78 41.00
CA ARG A 258 0.03 7.18 39.99
C ARG A 258 -0.67 6.76 38.68
N LYS A 259 -2.00 6.85 38.58
CA LYS A 259 -2.80 6.38 37.43
C LYS A 259 -3.03 7.40 36.30
N LEU A 260 -2.58 8.65 36.41
CA LEU A 260 -2.86 9.72 35.44
C LEU A 260 -1.64 10.23 34.64
N ARG A 261 -0.53 9.48 34.63
CA ARG A 261 0.59 9.75 33.71
C ARG A 261 0.28 9.13 32.35
N LYS A 262 -0.28 9.93 31.43
CA LYS A 262 -0.16 9.62 29.99
C LYS A 262 1.34 9.77 29.66
N LYS A 263 2.02 8.70 29.25
CA LYS A 263 3.38 8.83 28.69
C LYS A 263 3.28 9.72 27.46
N LEU A 264 3.66 10.99 27.60
CA LEU A 264 3.96 11.87 26.49
C LEU A 264 5.43 11.61 26.17
N GLY A 265 5.67 10.80 25.14
CA GLY A 265 7.02 10.55 24.65
C GLY A 265 7.30 11.46 23.47
N VAL A 266 8.52 12.02 23.42
CA VAL A 266 9.04 12.75 22.25
C VAL A 266 9.86 11.76 21.42
N ILE A 267 9.63 11.77 20.10
CA ILE A 267 10.44 11.00 19.16
C ILE A 267 11.72 11.79 18.89
N MET A 268 12.86 11.21 19.20
CA MET A 268 14.16 11.85 19.10
C MET A 268 14.68 11.77 17.66
N ASN A 269 14.77 12.90 16.96
CA ASN A 269 15.15 12.93 15.54
C ASN A 269 16.57 12.40 15.29
N ASP A 270 17.58 13.12 15.77
CA ASP A 270 18.98 12.90 15.40
C ASP A 270 19.52 11.57 15.94
N GLU A 271 19.14 11.21 17.17
CA GLU A 271 19.51 9.91 17.75
C GLU A 271 18.86 8.74 17.00
N THR A 272 17.65 8.93 16.46
CA THR A 272 17.02 7.95 15.58
C THR A 272 17.78 7.85 14.27
N VAL A 273 18.05 8.97 13.61
CA VAL A 273 18.83 9.02 12.34
C VAL A 273 20.16 8.29 12.49
N HIS A 274 20.85 8.45 13.63
CA HIS A 274 22.09 7.72 13.91
C HIS A 274 21.92 6.18 13.89
N GLN A 275 20.84 5.65 14.47
CA GLN A 275 20.56 4.21 14.45
C GLN A 275 20.14 3.73 13.07
N LEU A 276 19.34 4.53 12.35
CA LEU A 276 18.90 4.21 10.99
C LEU A 276 20.07 4.13 10.01
N CYS A 277 21.10 4.97 10.17
CA CYS A 277 22.34 4.87 9.40
C CYS A 277 23.03 3.51 9.59
N LYS A 278 23.10 3.00 10.83
CA LYS A 278 23.67 1.67 11.10
C LYS A 278 22.83 0.56 10.45
N GLN A 279 21.50 0.68 10.51
CA GLN A 279 20.59 -0.27 9.86
C GLN A 279 20.80 -0.29 8.34
N ALA A 280 20.85 0.89 7.70
CA ALA A 280 21.08 1.01 6.27
C ALA A 280 22.42 0.38 5.85
N VAL A 281 23.51 0.66 6.57
CA VAL A 281 24.83 0.06 6.32
C VAL A 281 24.80 -1.46 6.50
N ALA A 282 24.20 -1.98 7.58
CA ALA A 282 24.10 -3.42 7.81
C ALA A 282 23.30 -4.15 6.71
N GLN A 283 22.24 -3.51 6.20
CA GLN A 283 21.45 -4.03 5.07
C GLN A 283 22.23 -3.97 3.74
N ALA A 284 22.97 -2.89 3.50
CA ALA A 284 23.84 -2.75 2.32
C ALA A 284 24.97 -3.80 2.33
N GLN A 285 25.64 -4.01 3.46
CA GLN A 285 26.64 -5.07 3.65
C GLN A 285 26.08 -6.47 3.40
N ALA A 286 24.79 -6.69 3.65
CA ALA A 286 24.12 -7.96 3.38
C ALA A 286 23.77 -8.15 1.89
N GLY A 287 23.82 -7.09 1.08
CA GLY A 287 23.55 -7.10 -0.36
C GLY A 287 22.21 -6.48 -0.75
N ALA A 288 21.63 -5.57 0.04
CA ALA A 288 20.46 -4.79 -0.40
C ALA A 288 20.83 -3.89 -1.58
N ASP A 289 19.96 -3.81 -2.59
CA ASP A 289 20.17 -2.91 -3.74
C ASP A 289 19.62 -1.51 -3.45
N VAL A 290 18.52 -1.45 -2.69
CA VAL A 290 17.84 -0.20 -2.34
C VAL A 290 17.48 -0.19 -0.87
N VAL A 291 17.98 0.77 -0.12
CA VAL A 291 17.50 1.05 1.25
C VAL A 291 16.36 2.07 1.18
N SER A 292 15.30 1.85 1.95
CA SER A 292 14.08 2.63 1.84
C SER A 292 13.67 3.22 3.19
N PRO A 293 14.22 4.38 3.58
CA PRO A 293 13.93 5.01 4.87
C PRO A 293 12.47 5.40 4.94
N SER A 294 11.75 4.76 5.86
CA SER A 294 10.30 4.96 6.03
C SER A 294 9.95 5.71 7.30
N ASP A 295 10.94 6.10 8.09
CA ASP A 295 10.83 6.67 9.44
C ASP A 295 10.23 8.09 9.52
N MET A 296 10.38 8.90 8.48
CA MET A 296 10.01 10.34 8.45
C MET A 296 10.75 11.21 9.48
N MET A 297 12.01 10.92 9.78
CA MET A 297 12.87 11.83 10.54
C MET A 297 13.49 12.89 9.61
N ASP A 298 13.70 14.10 10.09
CA ASP A 298 14.33 15.16 9.30
C ASP A 298 15.83 14.86 9.07
N GLY A 299 16.33 15.07 7.86
CA GLY A 299 17.75 14.92 7.50
C GLY A 299 18.25 13.48 7.33
N ARG A 300 17.35 12.48 7.43
CA ARG A 300 17.74 11.06 7.39
C ARG A 300 18.37 10.64 6.06
N VAL A 301 17.94 11.21 4.93
CA VAL A 301 18.41 10.80 3.60
C VAL A 301 19.88 11.16 3.46
N GLY A 302 20.25 12.40 3.78
CA GLY A 302 21.62 12.89 3.67
C GLY A 302 22.56 12.16 4.63
N ALA A 303 22.11 11.92 5.86
CA ALA A 303 22.86 11.15 6.84
C ALA A 303 23.11 9.70 6.39
N MET A 304 22.08 9.03 5.86
CA MET A 304 22.21 7.66 5.34
C MET A 304 23.10 7.60 4.10
N ARG A 305 22.95 8.54 3.16
CA ARG A 305 23.83 8.64 1.98
C ARG A 305 25.30 8.76 2.39
N ALA A 306 25.59 9.67 3.33
CA ALA A 306 26.95 9.85 3.85
C ALA A 306 27.48 8.59 4.55
N ALA A 307 26.66 7.89 5.35
CA ALA A 307 27.05 6.66 6.02
C ALA A 307 27.33 5.52 5.03
N LEU A 308 26.48 5.34 4.01
CA LEU A 308 26.70 4.37 2.95
C LEU A 308 27.97 4.69 2.15
N ASP A 309 28.21 5.95 1.81
CA ASP A 309 29.40 6.37 1.05
C ASP A 309 30.70 6.14 1.83
N ALA A 310 30.68 6.42 3.14
CA ALA A 310 31.82 6.20 4.03
C ALA A 310 32.26 4.72 4.08
N GLU A 311 31.30 3.80 3.90
CA GLU A 311 31.50 2.35 3.90
C GLU A 311 31.69 1.76 2.49
N GLY A 312 31.73 2.59 1.44
CA GLY A 312 31.95 2.13 0.06
C GLY A 312 30.70 1.62 -0.67
N PHE A 313 29.51 1.98 -0.19
CA PHE A 313 28.22 1.60 -0.79
C PHE A 313 27.63 2.72 -1.67
N GLN A 314 28.46 3.41 -2.47
CA GLN A 314 28.01 4.48 -3.38
C GLN A 314 26.98 4.01 -4.41
N HIS A 315 26.93 2.71 -4.68
CA HIS A 315 26.05 2.08 -5.66
C HIS A 315 24.68 1.69 -5.10
N VAL A 316 24.52 1.67 -3.77
CA VAL A 316 23.24 1.32 -3.12
C VAL A 316 22.33 2.53 -3.19
N SER A 317 21.12 2.34 -3.74
CA SER A 317 20.15 3.42 -3.92
C SER A 317 19.36 3.70 -2.64
N ILE A 318 18.85 4.93 -2.54
CA ILE A 318 17.91 5.34 -1.50
C ILE A 318 16.54 5.63 -2.12
N MET A 319 15.53 4.82 -1.74
CA MET A 319 14.13 5.12 -2.03
C MET A 319 13.48 5.78 -0.81
N SER A 320 13.50 7.10 -0.78
CA SER A 320 12.96 7.84 0.35
C SER A 320 11.44 7.78 0.40
N TYR A 321 10.86 7.49 1.56
CA TYR A 321 9.44 7.70 1.84
C TYR A 321 9.16 9.19 2.05
N THR A 322 9.37 9.96 1.00
CA THR A 322 9.30 11.42 0.99
C THR A 322 7.98 11.97 1.49
N ALA A 323 6.86 11.44 1.00
CA ALA A 323 5.53 11.90 1.43
C ALA A 323 4.76 10.76 2.10
N LYS A 324 5.13 10.42 3.34
CA LYS A 324 4.44 9.44 4.18
C LYS A 324 3.51 10.12 5.16
N TYR A 325 2.20 9.98 4.91
CA TYR A 325 1.15 10.61 5.72
C TYR A 325 0.79 9.81 6.97
N ALA A 326 0.32 10.51 8.00
CA ALA A 326 -0.24 9.98 9.25
C ALA A 326 -1.62 9.36 9.01
N SER A 327 -1.64 8.24 8.27
CA SER A 327 -2.84 7.66 7.68
C SER A 327 -3.46 6.54 8.53
N SER A 328 -4.78 6.42 8.44
CA SER A 328 -5.55 5.31 9.04
C SER A 328 -5.57 4.04 8.18
N PHE A 329 -5.04 4.07 6.95
CA PHE A 329 -4.98 2.91 6.06
C PHE A 329 -3.92 1.86 6.44
N TYR A 330 -3.10 2.12 7.47
CA TYR A 330 -2.01 1.23 7.89
C TYR A 330 -2.42 0.11 8.85
N GLY A 331 -3.68 0.07 9.32
CA GLY A 331 -4.14 -0.89 10.32
C GLY A 331 -3.74 -2.35 10.02
N PRO A 332 -4.05 -2.88 8.82
CA PRO A 332 -3.71 -4.27 8.50
C PRO A 332 -2.19 -4.57 8.47
N PHE A 333 -1.35 -3.63 8.06
CA PHE A 333 0.11 -3.76 8.12
C PHE A 333 0.61 -3.82 9.56
N ARG A 334 0.07 -2.98 10.44
CA ARG A 334 0.46 -2.99 11.86
C ARG A 334 0.04 -4.26 12.56
N GLU A 335 -1.07 -4.89 12.14
CA GLU A 335 -1.41 -6.25 12.56
C GLU A 335 -0.42 -7.28 12.01
N ALA A 336 -0.02 -7.16 10.74
CA ALA A 336 0.95 -8.05 10.11
C ALA A 336 2.29 -8.06 10.85
N LEU A 337 2.79 -6.92 11.33
CA LEU A 337 4.05 -6.86 12.10
C LEU A 337 3.87 -6.83 13.62
N ASP A 338 2.63 -6.69 14.10
CA ASP A 338 2.34 -6.42 15.51
C ASP A 338 3.31 -5.35 16.07
N SER A 339 3.24 -4.21 15.38
CA SER A 339 4.06 -3.00 15.55
C SER A 339 3.18 -1.77 15.78
N ASN A 340 1.95 -1.96 16.27
CA ASN A 340 1.14 -0.83 16.70
C ASN A 340 1.89 -0.05 17.79
N PRO A 341 1.94 1.30 17.71
CA PRO A 341 2.46 2.11 18.80
C PRO A 341 1.77 1.73 20.10
N ARG A 342 2.55 1.40 21.13
CA ARG A 342 2.00 1.02 22.44
C ARG A 342 1.34 2.20 23.14
N PHE A 343 1.71 3.42 22.77
CA PHE A 343 1.10 4.67 23.18
C PHE A 343 1.18 5.71 22.06
N GLY A 344 0.43 6.82 22.20
CA GLY A 344 0.49 7.94 21.27
C GLY A 344 -0.01 7.64 19.85
N ASP A 345 0.40 8.49 18.92
CA ASP A 345 0.21 8.30 17.48
C ASP A 345 1.48 8.70 16.72
N LYS A 346 1.46 8.63 15.39
CA LYS A 346 2.62 8.92 14.53
C LYS A 346 2.59 10.36 13.96
N LYS A 347 1.73 11.25 14.46
CA LYS A 347 1.46 12.58 13.87
C LYS A 347 2.56 13.62 14.13
N THR A 348 3.51 13.34 15.02
CA THR A 348 4.61 14.27 15.30
C THR A 348 5.77 14.14 14.29
N TYR A 349 5.64 13.26 13.29
CA TYR A 349 6.64 13.03 12.25
C TYR A 349 6.03 12.61 10.91
N GLN A 350 4.95 11.81 10.89
CA GLN A 350 4.22 11.56 9.64
C GLN A 350 3.34 12.76 9.28
N MET A 351 3.26 13.08 7.99
CA MET A 351 2.60 14.29 7.50
C MET A 351 1.09 14.32 7.78
N ASP A 352 0.52 15.50 7.95
CA ASP A 352 -0.93 15.67 8.07
C ASP A 352 -1.62 15.37 6.72
N PRO A 353 -2.59 14.44 6.64
CA PRO A 353 -3.39 14.18 5.44
C PRO A 353 -4.04 15.42 4.80
N ALA A 354 -4.23 16.51 5.55
CA ALA A 354 -4.78 17.76 5.03
C ALA A 354 -3.76 18.60 4.23
N ASN A 355 -2.47 18.29 4.33
CA ASN A 355 -1.40 19.09 3.75
C ASN A 355 -1.03 18.62 2.34
N TYR A 356 -1.24 19.49 1.35
CA TYR A 356 -0.82 19.26 -0.04
C TYR A 356 0.58 19.86 -0.33
N ARG A 357 0.79 21.10 0.10
CA ARG A 357 2.01 21.87 -0.24
C ARG A 357 3.25 21.41 0.50
N GLU A 358 3.08 20.81 1.68
CA GLU A 358 4.18 20.30 2.51
C GLU A 358 4.98 19.23 1.78
N ALA A 359 4.32 18.40 0.96
CA ALA A 359 4.97 17.36 0.16
C ALA A 359 6.04 17.91 -0.81
N LEU A 360 5.91 19.17 -1.27
CA LEU A 360 6.95 19.82 -2.08
C LEU A 360 8.17 20.22 -1.27
N THR A 361 8.03 20.43 0.03
CA THR A 361 9.14 20.73 0.92
C THR A 361 9.94 19.45 1.17
N GLU A 362 9.27 18.40 1.63
CA GLU A 362 9.85 17.06 1.79
C GLU A 362 10.58 16.57 0.54
N MET A 363 9.95 16.74 -0.63
CA MET A 363 10.54 16.40 -1.93
C MET A 363 11.87 17.11 -2.18
N ARG A 364 11.94 18.42 -1.91
CA ARG A 364 13.14 19.21 -2.17
C ARG A 364 14.28 18.85 -1.24
N GLU A 365 13.98 18.63 0.03
CA GLU A 365 14.99 18.22 1.01
C GLU A 365 15.55 16.85 0.64
N ASP A 366 14.69 15.83 0.47
CA ASP A 366 15.12 14.48 0.09
C ASP A 366 15.90 14.43 -1.23
N GLU A 367 15.45 15.17 -2.25
CA GLU A 367 16.15 15.26 -3.54
C GLU A 367 17.53 15.93 -3.37
N SER A 368 17.63 17.00 -2.57
CA SER A 368 18.90 17.68 -2.30
C SER A 368 19.86 16.87 -1.43
N GLU A 369 19.31 15.99 -0.60
CA GLU A 369 20.03 15.10 0.30
C GLU A 369 20.55 13.82 -0.38
N GLY A 370 20.15 13.57 -1.64
CA GLY A 370 20.66 12.47 -2.45
C GLY A 370 19.77 11.23 -2.49
N ALA A 371 18.45 11.39 -2.36
CA ALA A 371 17.51 10.32 -2.71
C ALA A 371 17.57 9.99 -4.21
N ASP A 372 17.50 8.71 -4.55
CA ASP A 372 17.45 8.25 -5.94
C ASP A 372 16.00 8.07 -6.44
N ILE A 373 15.08 7.78 -5.51
CA ILE A 373 13.66 7.53 -5.79
C ILE A 373 12.84 8.20 -4.69
N LEU A 374 11.77 8.90 -5.07
CA LEU A 374 10.85 9.55 -4.13
C LEU A 374 9.54 8.77 -4.03
N LEU A 375 9.07 8.47 -2.83
CA LEU A 375 7.89 7.65 -2.60
C LEU A 375 6.75 8.42 -1.91
N VAL A 376 5.52 8.22 -2.41
CA VAL A 376 4.27 8.67 -1.76
C VAL A 376 3.56 7.50 -1.09
N LYS A 377 3.14 7.68 0.16
CA LYS A 377 2.43 6.67 0.96
C LYS A 377 1.36 7.32 1.86
N PRO A 378 0.10 6.86 1.85
CA PRO A 378 -0.52 5.84 0.98
C PRO A 378 -0.62 6.18 -0.51
N GLY A 379 -1.14 5.26 -1.32
CA GLY A 379 -1.20 5.37 -2.78
C GLY A 379 -2.50 6.02 -3.28
N LEU A 380 -3.58 5.25 -3.39
CA LEU A 380 -4.84 5.69 -4.00
C LEU A 380 -5.43 6.97 -3.38
N PRO A 381 -5.40 7.18 -2.05
CA PRO A 381 -5.95 8.40 -1.47
C PRO A 381 -5.11 9.65 -1.74
N TYR A 382 -3.91 9.50 -2.32
CA TYR A 382 -2.92 10.57 -2.53
C TYR A 382 -2.41 10.61 -3.99
N LEU A 383 -3.26 10.24 -4.96
CA LEU A 383 -2.94 10.30 -6.39
C LEU A 383 -2.56 11.71 -6.86
N ASP A 384 -3.14 12.73 -6.24
CA ASP A 384 -2.84 14.14 -6.45
C ASP A 384 -1.43 14.50 -5.97
N ILE A 385 -0.95 13.89 -4.88
CA ILE A 385 0.43 14.04 -4.39
C ILE A 385 1.40 13.29 -5.30
N ILE A 386 1.08 12.07 -5.74
CA ILE A 386 1.90 11.36 -6.74
C ILE A 386 2.08 12.22 -8.00
N ARG A 387 1.00 12.86 -8.45
CA ARG A 387 1.04 13.77 -9.59
C ARG A 387 1.86 15.02 -9.30
N LEU A 388 1.69 15.63 -8.12
CA LEU A 388 2.47 16.79 -7.69
C LEU A 388 3.97 16.52 -7.75
N LEU A 389 4.42 15.41 -7.16
CA LEU A 389 5.82 14.99 -7.13
C LEU A 389 6.32 14.74 -8.56
N ARG A 390 5.56 14.02 -9.38
CA ARG A 390 5.92 13.72 -10.78
C ARG A 390 6.08 14.97 -11.65
N ASP A 391 5.30 16.00 -11.40
CA ASP A 391 5.34 17.24 -12.19
C ASP A 391 6.45 18.20 -11.72
N ASN A 392 7.04 17.97 -10.53
CA ASN A 392 7.99 18.89 -9.91
C ASN A 392 9.38 18.29 -9.60
N SER A 393 9.58 16.97 -9.74
CA SER A 393 10.89 16.33 -9.58
C SER A 393 11.29 15.58 -10.86
N PRO A 394 12.59 15.59 -11.23
CA PRO A 394 13.11 14.73 -12.30
C PRO A 394 13.31 13.27 -11.84
N LEU A 395 13.25 12.97 -10.54
CA LEU A 395 13.50 11.64 -10.01
C LEU A 395 12.34 10.66 -10.31
N PRO A 396 12.63 9.34 -10.39
CA PRO A 396 11.60 8.32 -10.41
C PRO A 396 10.65 8.44 -9.21
N ILE A 397 9.35 8.29 -9.48
CA ILE A 397 8.32 8.35 -8.43
C ILE A 397 7.84 6.95 -8.09
N ALA A 398 7.92 6.57 -6.83
CA ALA A 398 7.30 5.38 -6.29
C ALA A 398 5.97 5.70 -5.59
N ALA A 399 5.04 4.75 -5.59
CA ALA A 399 3.81 4.83 -4.82
C ALA A 399 3.54 3.51 -4.10
N TYR A 400 3.04 3.59 -2.86
CA TYR A 400 2.70 2.39 -2.10
C TYR A 400 1.18 2.23 -2.00
N GLN A 401 0.62 1.23 -2.70
CA GLN A 401 -0.72 0.74 -2.43
C GLN A 401 -0.73 -0.04 -1.11
N VAL A 402 -1.13 0.63 -0.03
CA VAL A 402 -0.89 0.11 1.32
C VAL A 402 -1.88 -0.99 1.72
N SER A 403 -1.61 -1.57 2.89
CA SER A 403 -2.32 -2.75 3.39
C SER A 403 -3.83 -2.56 3.51
N GLY A 404 -4.29 -1.36 3.92
CA GLY A 404 -5.71 -1.03 4.01
C GLY A 404 -6.38 -0.92 2.64
N GLU A 405 -5.68 -0.36 1.64
CA GLU A 405 -6.18 -0.29 0.27
C GLU A 405 -6.37 -1.70 -0.31
N TYR A 406 -5.36 -2.57 -0.13
CA TYR A 406 -5.44 -3.99 -0.50
C TYR A 406 -6.60 -4.70 0.19
N ALA A 407 -6.69 -4.58 1.52
CA ALA A 407 -7.71 -5.26 2.32
C ALA A 407 -9.13 -4.83 1.93
N MET A 408 -9.34 -3.54 1.63
CA MET A 408 -10.63 -3.04 1.16
C MET A 408 -11.06 -3.68 -0.17
N ILE A 409 -10.15 -3.80 -1.14
CA ILE A 409 -10.43 -4.44 -2.43
C ILE A 409 -10.75 -5.93 -2.22
N LYS A 410 -9.94 -6.65 -1.42
CA LYS A 410 -10.17 -8.07 -1.09
C LYS A 410 -11.51 -8.29 -0.39
N ALA A 411 -11.84 -7.48 0.60
CA ALA A 411 -13.09 -7.60 1.35
C ALA A 411 -14.31 -7.36 0.45
N ALA A 412 -14.29 -6.30 -0.37
CA ALA A 412 -15.38 -6.00 -1.29
C ALA A 412 -15.53 -7.06 -2.40
N GLY A 413 -14.41 -7.63 -2.86
CA GLY A 413 -14.37 -8.75 -3.80
C GLY A 413 -14.99 -10.03 -3.23
N ALA A 414 -14.59 -10.42 -2.01
CA ALA A 414 -15.14 -11.57 -1.31
C ALA A 414 -16.66 -11.45 -1.07
N LEU A 415 -17.14 -10.22 -0.81
CA LEU A 415 -18.57 -9.90 -0.67
C LEU A 415 -19.30 -9.75 -2.01
N LYS A 416 -18.62 -9.91 -3.14
CA LYS A 416 -19.15 -9.74 -4.51
C LYS A 416 -19.77 -8.35 -4.76
N MET A 417 -19.31 -7.34 -4.03
CA MET A 417 -19.71 -5.94 -4.26
C MET A 417 -19.04 -5.35 -5.50
N ILE A 418 -17.85 -5.86 -5.82
CA ILE A 418 -17.04 -5.49 -6.97
C ILE A 418 -16.45 -6.72 -7.64
N ASP A 419 -16.02 -6.56 -8.88
CA ASP A 419 -15.11 -7.50 -9.54
C ASP A 419 -13.69 -7.21 -9.06
N GLU A 420 -13.19 -8.05 -8.13
CA GLU A 420 -11.92 -7.85 -7.43
C GLU A 420 -10.75 -7.65 -8.40
N GLU A 421 -10.61 -8.53 -9.39
CA GLU A 421 -9.50 -8.51 -10.33
C GLU A 421 -9.50 -7.22 -11.15
N LYS A 422 -10.67 -6.84 -11.68
CA LYS A 422 -10.78 -5.61 -12.48
C LYS A 422 -10.49 -4.36 -11.65
N VAL A 423 -11.01 -4.28 -10.43
CA VAL A 423 -10.78 -3.11 -9.55
C VAL A 423 -9.33 -3.07 -9.07
N MET A 424 -8.73 -4.21 -8.75
CA MET A 424 -7.30 -4.30 -8.45
C MET A 424 -6.47 -3.76 -9.61
N MET A 425 -6.68 -4.25 -10.84
CA MET A 425 -5.93 -3.79 -12.01
C MET A 425 -6.18 -2.30 -12.32
N GLU A 426 -7.41 -1.82 -12.19
CA GLU A 426 -7.75 -0.41 -12.37
C GLU A 426 -7.09 0.49 -11.32
N SER A 427 -7.00 0.03 -10.08
CA SER A 427 -6.34 0.77 -9.00
C SER A 427 -4.84 0.96 -9.24
N LEU A 428 -4.15 -0.08 -9.73
CA LEU A 428 -2.74 -0.03 -10.10
C LEU A 428 -2.51 0.87 -11.33
N MET A 429 -3.42 0.79 -12.31
CA MET A 429 -3.41 1.70 -13.46
C MET A 429 -3.61 3.16 -13.04
N CYS A 430 -4.44 3.44 -12.02
CA CYS A 430 -4.60 4.79 -11.47
C CYS A 430 -3.29 5.33 -10.89
N LEU A 431 -2.54 4.52 -10.12
CA LEU A 431 -1.24 4.91 -9.58
C LEU A 431 -0.22 5.19 -10.70
N ARG A 432 -0.14 4.29 -11.68
CA ARG A 432 0.73 4.45 -12.86
C ARG A 432 0.40 5.72 -13.64
N ARG A 433 -0.88 5.97 -13.90
CA ARG A 433 -1.37 7.18 -14.60
C ARG A 433 -1.09 8.44 -13.78
N ALA A 434 -1.22 8.35 -12.46
CA ALA A 434 -0.92 9.46 -11.55
C ALA A 434 0.56 9.83 -11.52
N GLY A 435 1.47 8.98 -12.02
CA GLY A 435 2.86 9.34 -12.27
C GLY A 435 3.89 8.41 -11.66
N ALA A 436 3.45 7.38 -10.92
CA ALA A 436 4.34 6.41 -10.33
C ALA A 436 5.03 5.57 -11.42
N ASP A 437 6.35 5.49 -11.40
CA ASP A 437 7.16 4.56 -12.18
C ASP A 437 7.26 3.19 -11.50
N ILE A 438 7.25 3.20 -10.16
CA ILE A 438 7.38 2.04 -9.28
C ILE A 438 6.13 1.97 -8.38
N ILE A 439 5.54 0.79 -8.24
CA ILE A 439 4.37 0.56 -7.39
C ILE A 439 4.67 -0.56 -6.40
N LEU A 440 4.73 -0.22 -5.12
CA LEU A 440 4.73 -1.19 -4.04
C LEU A 440 3.29 -1.67 -3.83
N THR A 441 3.02 -2.95 -4.04
CA THR A 441 1.67 -3.51 -3.87
C THR A 441 1.68 -4.96 -3.43
N TYR A 442 0.85 -5.30 -2.46
CA TYR A 442 0.60 -6.69 -2.05
C TYR A 442 -0.10 -7.51 -3.13
N SER A 443 -0.68 -6.85 -4.13
CA SER A 443 -1.28 -7.47 -5.31
C SER A 443 -0.28 -7.78 -6.42
N ALA A 444 1.03 -7.54 -6.25
CA ALA A 444 2.03 -7.63 -7.32
C ALA A 444 1.99 -8.98 -8.05
N LEU A 445 2.02 -10.10 -7.32
CA LEU A 445 1.96 -11.44 -7.91
C LEU A 445 0.64 -11.68 -8.68
N GLN A 446 -0.49 -11.31 -8.09
CA GLN A 446 -1.81 -11.48 -8.72
C GLN A 446 -1.94 -10.60 -9.98
N ALA A 447 -1.56 -9.33 -9.90
CA ALA A 447 -1.60 -8.40 -11.01
C ALA A 447 -0.67 -8.83 -12.15
N ALA A 448 0.54 -9.31 -11.85
CA ALA A 448 1.46 -9.81 -12.85
C ALA A 448 0.92 -11.06 -13.57
N ARG A 449 0.24 -11.97 -12.86
CA ARG A 449 -0.49 -13.10 -13.50
C ARG A 449 -1.55 -12.62 -14.48
N CYS A 450 -2.35 -11.60 -14.11
CA CYS A 450 -3.33 -11.00 -15.00
C CYS A 450 -2.68 -10.39 -16.26
N LEU A 451 -1.51 -9.76 -16.12
CA LEU A 451 -0.79 -9.10 -17.22
C LEU A 451 -0.09 -10.08 -18.17
N CYS A 452 0.44 -11.18 -17.66
CA CYS A 452 1.09 -12.20 -18.48
C CYS A 452 0.07 -13.05 -19.27
N GLY A 453 -1.21 -13.03 -18.88
CA GLY A 453 -2.19 -14.03 -19.28
C GLY A 453 -1.80 -15.39 -18.68
N GLU A 454 -2.76 -16.25 -18.35
CA GLU A 454 -2.49 -17.61 -17.86
C GLU A 454 -1.85 -18.52 -18.94
N LYS A 455 -0.71 -18.15 -19.54
CA LYS A 455 0.13 -19.01 -20.39
C LYS A 455 1.58 -18.53 -20.39
N ARG A 456 2.39 -19.09 -19.50
CA ARG A 456 3.74 -19.51 -19.85
C ARG A 456 3.82 -21.02 -19.70
#